data_AF-A0AAJ1TWV8-F1
#
_entry.id   AF-A0AAJ1TWV8-F1
#
_cell.length_a   1.000
_cell.length_b   1.000
_cell.length_c   1.000
_cell.angle_alpha   90.00
_cell.angle_beta   90.00
_cell.angle_gamma   90.00
#
_symmetry.space_group_name_H-M   'P 1'
#
loop_
_entity.id
_entity.type
_entity.pdbx_description
1 polymer ?
#
loop_
_entity_poly.entity_id
_entity_poly.type
_entity_poly.pdbx_seq_one_letter_code
_entity_poly.pdbx_strand_id
1 'polypeptide(L)'
;MYNPFFSSMMLAIEAQRVIELRLVRLAWGGSEGLAEAQSMVTEKMHAAGEAMTTLMLGGSPETVIARYREHVAFNTKRLTAA
;
A
#
# COMPACT_ATOMS: atom_id res chain seq x y z
N MET A 1 -18.74 12.65 10.00
CA MET A 1 -17.65 12.73 11.00
C MET A 1 -16.58 11.75 10.57
N TYR A 2 -15.41 12.23 10.15
CA TYR A 2 -14.29 11.35 9.84
C TYR A 2 -13.75 10.77 11.14
N ASN A 3 -13.58 9.45 11.22
CA ASN A 3 -12.93 8.80 12.34
C ASN A 3 -11.62 8.16 11.82
N PRO A 4 -10.44 8.72 12.13
CA PRO A 4 -9.16 8.20 11.66
C PRO A 4 -8.93 6.74 12.07
N PHE A 5 -9.50 6.30 13.20
CA PHE A 5 -9.44 4.90 13.61
C PHE A 5 -10.20 3.99 12.64
N PHE A 6 -11.41 4.40 12.21
CA PHE A 6 -12.20 3.59 11.29
C PHE A 6 -11.53 3.48 9.91
N SER A 7 -11.01 4.60 9.39
CA SER A 7 -10.29 4.61 8.12
C SER A 7 -9.00 3.78 8.17
N SER A 8 -8.28 3.82 9.29
CA SER A 8 -7.07 3.01 9.51
C SER A 8 -7.40 1.52 9.65
N MET A 9 -8.51 1.18 10.31
CA MET A 9 -8.99 -0.19 10.43
C MET A 9 -9.41 -0.76 9.07
N MET A 10 -10.11 0.03 8.25
CA MET A 10 -10.42 -0.35 6.87
C MET A 10 -9.16 -0.55 6.03
N LEU A 11 -8.19 0.35 6.13
CA LEU A 11 -6.88 0.19 5.47
C LEU A 11 -6.18 -1.10 5.90
N ALA A 12 -6.22 -1.44 7.20
CA ALA A 12 -5.61 -2.68 7.70
C ALA A 12 -6.27 -3.92 7.10
N ILE A 13 -7.61 -3.92 6.96
CA ILE A 13 -8.38 -5.00 6.32
C ILE A 13 -8.02 -5.09 4.83
N GLU A 14 -8.02 -3.97 4.10
CA GLU A 14 -7.68 -3.92 2.67
C GLU A 14 -6.24 -4.41 2.41
N ALA A 15 -5.30 -4.07 3.31
CA ALA A 15 -3.92 -4.47 3.21
C ALA A 15 -3.71 -5.98 3.38
N GLN A 16 -4.58 -6.69 4.10
CA GLN A 16 -4.45 -8.15 4.28
C GLN A 16 -4.40 -8.89 2.95
N ARG A 17 -5.24 -8.49 1.98
CA ARG A 17 -5.28 -9.12 0.66
C ARG A 17 -3.98 -8.92 -0.12
N VAL A 18 -3.41 -7.71 -0.06
CA VAL A 18 -2.11 -7.40 -0.68
C VAL A 18 -1.00 -8.21 -0.03
N ILE A 19 -1.00 -8.34 1.30
CA ILE A 19 0.00 -9.11 2.05
C ILE A 19 -0.04 -10.57 1.63
N GLU A 20 -1.23 -11.19 1.60
CA GLU A 20 -1.41 -12.58 1.17
C GLU A 20 -0.83 -12.83 -0.23
N LEU A 21 -1.21 -12.01 -1.22
CA LEU A 21 -0.73 -12.14 -2.60
C LEU A 21 0.79 -11.96 -2.72
N ARG A 22 1.37 -11.08 -1.92
CA ARG A 22 2.83 -10.88 -1.88
C ARG A 22 3.55 -12.05 -1.28
N LEU A 23 3.04 -12.60 -0.18
CA LEU A 23 3.64 -13.77 0.44
C LEU A 23 3.63 -14.96 -0.51
N VAL A 24 2.55 -15.14 -1.28
CA VAL A 24 2.48 -16.11 -2.37
C VAL A 24 3.60 -15.85 -3.39
N ARG A 25 3.69 -14.66 -4.00
CA ARG A 25 4.76 -14.36 -5.00
C ARG A 25 6.18 -14.55 -4.45
N LEU A 26 6.42 -14.10 -3.22
CA LEU A 26 7.72 -14.25 -2.56
C LEU A 26 8.05 -15.72 -2.29
N ALA A 27 7.08 -16.53 -1.88
CA ALA A 27 7.27 -17.96 -1.62
C ALA A 27 7.57 -18.76 -2.90
N TRP A 28 6.99 -18.36 -4.04
CA TRP A 28 7.32 -18.92 -5.36
C TRP A 28 8.77 -18.61 -5.78
N GLY A 29 9.33 -17.49 -5.30
CA GLY A 29 10.70 -17.09 -5.58
C GLY A 29 10.97 -16.77 -7.05
N GLY A 30 12.20 -17.02 -7.50
CA GLY A 30 12.63 -16.75 -8.88
C GLY A 30 12.71 -15.26 -9.22
N SER A 31 12.78 -14.95 -10.52
CA SER A 31 12.85 -13.57 -11.01
C SER A 31 11.61 -12.75 -10.65
N GLU A 32 10.42 -13.36 -10.71
CA GLU A 32 9.15 -12.72 -10.37
C GLU A 32 9.05 -12.40 -8.88
N GLY A 33 9.46 -13.31 -7.99
CA GLY A 33 9.51 -13.05 -6.56
C GLY A 33 10.50 -11.94 -6.19
N LEU A 34 11.68 -11.91 -6.85
CA LEU A 34 12.66 -10.83 -6.66
C LEU A 34 12.12 -9.48 -7.16
N ALA A 35 11.47 -9.46 -8.33
CA ALA A 35 10.84 -8.27 -8.88
C ALA A 35 9.72 -7.75 -7.96
N GLU A 36 8.91 -8.63 -7.38
CA GLU A 36 7.89 -8.23 -6.39
C GLU A 36 8.54 -7.64 -5.14
N ALA A 37 9.61 -8.26 -4.61
CA ALA A 37 10.32 -7.75 -3.44
C ALA A 37 10.88 -6.33 -3.69
N GLN A 38 11.43 -6.08 -4.88
CA GLN A 38 11.92 -4.75 -5.27
C GLN A 38 10.77 -3.75 -5.43
N SER A 39 9.67 -4.12 -6.10
CA SER A 39 8.47 -3.28 -6.24
C SER A 39 7.91 -2.87 -4.87
N MET A 40 7.88 -3.81 -3.92
CA MET A 40 7.42 -3.57 -2.55
C MET A 40 8.20 -2.46 -1.84
N VAL A 41 9.50 -2.31 -2.11
CA VAL A 41 10.33 -1.25 -1.53
C VAL A 41 10.03 0.08 -2.22
N THR A 42 10.03 0.09 -3.54
CA THR A 42 9.73 1.29 -4.35
C THR A 42 8.38 1.90 -3.99
N GLU A 43 7.35 1.07 -3.86
CA GLU A 43 6.01 1.51 -3.49
C GLU A 43 5.96 2.11 -2.08
N LYS A 44 6.67 1.51 -1.10
CA LYS A 44 6.75 2.07 0.27
C LYS A 44 7.46 3.41 0.28
N MET A 45 8.57 3.53 -0.45
CA MET A 45 9.30 4.79 -0.57
C MET A 45 8.46 5.87 -1.23
N HIS A 46 7.71 5.52 -2.28
CA HIS A 46 6.81 6.45 -2.95
C HIS A 46 5.66 6.89 -2.03
N ALA A 47 4.99 5.96 -1.36
CA ALA A 47 3.91 6.28 -0.42
C ALA A 47 4.41 7.10 0.78
N ALA A 48 5.62 6.84 1.28
CA ALA A 48 6.26 7.62 2.33
C ALA A 48 6.59 9.05 1.86
N GLY A 49 7.17 9.19 0.67
CA GLY A 49 7.45 10.49 0.05
C GLY A 49 6.17 11.30 -0.16
N GLU A 50 5.13 10.69 -0.71
CA GLU A 50 3.83 11.31 -0.91
C GLU A 50 3.18 11.74 0.41
N ALA A 51 3.22 10.89 1.44
CA ALA A 51 2.70 11.22 2.77
C ALA A 51 3.48 12.40 3.39
N MET A 52 4.81 12.40 3.28
CA MET A 52 5.66 13.50 3.76
C MET A 52 5.33 14.80 3.03
N THR A 53 5.25 14.78 1.70
CA THR A 53 4.87 15.97 0.91
C THR A 53 3.47 16.45 1.27
N THR A 54 2.51 15.54 1.41
CA THR A 54 1.13 15.87 1.82
C THR A 54 1.13 16.63 3.14
N LEU A 55 1.84 16.12 4.15
CA LEU A 55 1.92 16.75 5.46
C LEU A 55 2.67 18.09 5.42
N MET A 56 3.78 18.18 4.68
CA MET A 56 4.55 19.43 4.54
C MET A 56 3.75 20.55 3.87
N LEU A 57 2.85 20.20 2.95
CA LEU A 57 1.95 21.15 2.28
C LEU A 57 0.69 21.49 3.09
N GLY A 58 0.63 21.08 4.37
CA GLY A 58 -0.52 21.34 5.24
C GLY A 58 -1.70 20.40 5.05
N GLY A 59 -1.50 19.29 4.34
CA GLY A 59 -2.48 18.20 4.23
C GLY A 59 -2.66 17.48 5.56
N SER A 60 -3.76 16.75 5.68
CA SER A 60 -4.15 16.13 6.94
C SER A 60 -3.88 14.62 6.96
N PRO A 61 -3.78 14.00 8.16
CA PRO A 61 -3.65 12.54 8.29
C PRO A 61 -4.76 11.78 7.54
N GLU A 62 -5.94 12.37 7.42
CA GLU A 62 -7.08 11.84 6.67
C GLU A 62 -6.71 11.58 5.22
N THR A 63 -6.11 12.58 4.59
CA THR A 63 -5.67 12.55 3.19
C THR A 63 -4.59 11.50 3.01
N VAL A 64 -3.64 11.41 3.95
CA VAL A 64 -2.59 10.39 3.92
C VAL A 64 -3.20 8.99 3.94
N ILE A 65 -4.13 8.71 4.87
CA ILE A 65 -4.80 7.41 4.96
C ILE A 65 -5.58 7.10 3.68
N ALA A 66 -6.30 8.09 3.12
CA ALA A 66 -7.05 7.91 1.87
C ALA A 66 -6.13 7.50 0.71
N ARG A 67 -4.98 8.18 0.55
CA ARG A 67 -3.99 7.86 -0.48
C ARG A 67 -3.36 6.48 -0.25
N TYR A 68 -3.08 6.09 0.99
CA TYR A 68 -2.63 4.73 1.30
C TYR A 68 -3.65 3.66 0.88
N ARG A 69 -4.94 3.90 1.07
CA ARG A 69 -6.00 2.97 0.64
C ARG A 69 -6.05 2.85 -0.89
N GLU A 70 -5.86 3.95 -1.62
CA GLU A 70 -5.74 3.94 -3.08
C GLU A 70 -4.55 3.09 -3.55
N HIS A 71 -3.38 3.26 -2.92
CA HIS A 71 -2.19 2.44 -3.20
C HIS A 71 -2.43 0.95 -2.94
N VAL A 72 -3.10 0.60 -1.84
CA VAL A 72 -3.47 -0.79 -1.53
C VAL A 72 -4.44 -1.37 -2.56
N ALA A 73 -5.43 -0.59 -3.00
CA ALA A 73 -6.35 -1.01 -4.05
C ALA A 73 -5.65 -1.22 -5.40
N PHE A 74 -4.73 -0.33 -5.76
CA PHE A 74 -3.90 -0.46 -6.96
C PHE A 74 -3.02 -1.71 -6.90
N ASN A 75 -2.34 -1.93 -5.77
CA ASN A 75 -1.50 -3.10 -5.54
C ASN A 75 -2.30 -4.40 -5.65
N THR A 76 -3.50 -4.44 -5.08
CA THR A 76 -4.40 -5.60 -5.21
C THR A 76 -4.67 -5.90 -6.67
N LYS A 77 -5.07 -4.89 -7.47
CA LYS A 77 -5.34 -5.06 -8.91
C LYS A 77 -4.12 -5.58 -9.66
N ARG A 78 -2.94 -5.01 -9.44
CA ARG A 78 -1.67 -5.44 -10.05
C ARG A 78 -1.30 -6.88 -9.67
N LEU A 79 -1.49 -7.22 -8.40
CA LEU A 79 -1.17 -8.55 -7.88
C LEU A 79 -2.14 -9.64 -8.37
N THR A 80 -3.39 -9.28 -8.66
CA THR A 80 -4.38 -10.23 -9.21
C THR A 80 -4.33 -10.37 -10.72
N ALA A 81 -3.75 -9.40 -11.43
CA ALA A 81 -3.66 -9.39 -12.89
C ALA A 81 -2.42 -10.11 -13.46
N ALA A 82 -1.50 -10.52 -12.60
CA ALA A 82 -0.27 -11.24 -12.96
C ALA A 82 -0.19 -12.54 -12.19
#